data_AF-A0AAJ2CMC3-F1
#
_entry.id   AF-A0AAJ2CMC3-F1
#
_cell.length_a   1.000
_cell.length_b   1.000
_cell.length_c   1.000
_cell.angle_alpha   90.00
_cell.angle_beta   90.00
_cell.angle_gamma   90.00
#
_symmetry.space_group_name_H-M   'P 1'
#
loop_
_entity.id
_entity.type
_entity.pdbx_description
1 polymer ?
#
loop_
_entity_poly.entity_id
_entity_poly.type
_entity_poly.pdbx_seq_one_letter_code
_entity_poly.pdbx_strand_id
1 'polypeptide(L)'
;SYGEVPLGAKKADLMFLQHMVAVLADGGQMATVMPHGVLFRGGEEKTIRAGMIEDDLLEAVIGVAPNLFYGTGIPACILVLRQRVQKGAERVSGKPKDRQGKVLFINADREYFEGRAQNFLMPEHIEKIVTTFEAFK
;
A
#
# COMPACT_ATOMS: atom_id res chain seq x y z
N SER A 1 -1.01 10.19 -13.72
CA SER A 1 0.11 10.51 -12.81
C SER A 1 -0.34 11.64 -11.90
N TYR A 2 -0.07 11.56 -10.60
CA TYR A 2 -0.46 12.54 -9.57
C TYR A 2 0.67 13.51 -9.20
N GLY A 3 1.85 13.31 -9.77
CA GLY A 3 3.02 14.15 -9.59
C GLY A 3 4.22 13.54 -10.30
N GLU A 4 5.32 14.27 -10.37
CA GLU A 4 6.59 13.80 -10.93
C GLU A 4 7.67 13.98 -9.86
N VAL A 5 8.65 13.07 -9.83
CA VAL A 5 9.84 13.26 -9.00
C VAL A 5 10.93 13.88 -9.88
N PRO A 6 11.50 15.04 -9.50
CA PRO A 6 12.55 15.68 -10.27
C PRO A 6 13.76 14.77 -10.48
N LEU A 7 14.42 14.88 -11.64
CA LEU A 7 15.69 14.24 -11.92
C LEU A 7 16.72 14.56 -10.81
N GLY A 8 17.28 13.53 -10.18
CA GLY A 8 18.25 13.65 -9.08
C GLY A 8 17.66 13.63 -7.67
N ALA A 9 16.34 13.55 -7.53
CA ALA A 9 15.71 13.39 -6.21
C ALA A 9 15.97 11.98 -5.63
N LYS A 10 16.21 11.93 -4.31
CA LYS A 10 16.58 10.70 -3.58
C LYS A 10 15.38 9.85 -3.16
N LYS A 11 14.16 10.14 -3.63
CA LYS A 11 12.90 9.54 -3.14
C LYS A 11 12.01 9.14 -4.31
N ALA A 12 12.11 7.88 -4.74
CA ALA A 12 11.39 7.36 -5.90
C ALA A 12 10.22 6.42 -5.55
N ASP A 13 9.99 6.14 -4.25
CA ASP A 13 9.02 5.14 -3.78
C ASP A 13 7.61 5.32 -4.40
N LEU A 14 7.08 6.54 -4.34
CA LEU A 14 5.74 6.84 -4.88
C LEU A 14 5.70 6.92 -6.42
N MET A 15 6.84 7.07 -7.10
CA MET A 15 6.89 6.94 -8.56
C MET A 15 6.74 5.48 -8.98
N PHE A 16 7.44 4.58 -8.30
CA PHE A 16 7.25 3.14 -8.52
C PHE A 16 5.82 2.72 -8.20
N LEU A 17 5.25 3.21 -7.10
CA LEU A 17 3.86 2.92 -6.74
C LEU A 17 2.87 3.37 -7.83
N GLN A 18 3.05 4.59 -8.36
CA GLN A 18 2.21 5.10 -9.44
C GLN A 18 2.37 4.31 -10.73
N HIS A 19 3.60 3.92 -11.08
CA HIS A 19 3.86 3.08 -12.24
C HIS A 19 3.18 1.72 -12.11
N MET A 20 3.33 1.04 -10.97
CA MET A 20 2.72 -0.26 -10.69
C MET A 20 1.20 -0.21 -10.85
N VAL A 21 0.55 0.83 -10.32
CA VAL A 21 -0.91 0.99 -10.48
C VAL A 21 -1.27 1.29 -11.94
N ALA A 22 -0.51 2.15 -12.63
CA ALA A 22 -0.81 2.55 -14.00
C ALA A 22 -0.78 1.39 -15.01
N VAL A 23 0.02 0.35 -14.75
CA VAL A 23 0.12 -0.83 -15.63
C VAL A 23 -0.82 -1.98 -15.26
N LEU A 24 -1.61 -1.84 -14.19
CA LEU A 24 -2.64 -2.82 -13.87
C LEU A 24 -3.75 -2.81 -14.91
N ALA A 25 -4.31 -3.99 -15.19
CA ALA A 25 -5.57 -4.10 -15.90
C ALA A 25 -6.70 -3.40 -15.12
N ASP A 26 -7.78 -3.04 -15.82
CA ASP A 26 -8.96 -2.44 -15.20
C ASP A 26 -9.51 -3.32 -14.06
N GLY A 27 -9.68 -2.74 -12.87
CA GLY A 27 -10.12 -3.46 -11.66
C GLY A 27 -9.05 -4.36 -11.04
N GLY A 28 -7.86 -4.44 -11.63
CA GLY A 28 -6.73 -5.20 -11.13
C GLY A 28 -6.30 -4.74 -9.74
N GLN A 29 -5.69 -5.66 -8.98
CA GLN A 29 -5.18 -5.41 -7.64
C GLN A 29 -3.67 -5.63 -7.61
N MET A 30 -2.96 -4.81 -6.82
CA MET A 30 -1.55 -5.02 -6.49
C MET A 30 -1.32 -4.88 -4.99
N ALA A 31 -0.28 -5.55 -4.49
CA ALA A 31 0.27 -5.33 -3.16
C ALA A 31 1.79 -5.08 -3.28
N THR A 32 2.33 -4.13 -2.52
CA THR A 32 3.76 -3.82 -2.55
C THR A 32 4.28 -3.44 -1.17
N VAL A 33 5.54 -3.77 -0.90
CA VAL A 33 6.24 -3.41 0.34
C VAL A 33 6.90 -2.05 0.15
N MET A 34 6.68 -1.14 1.09
CA MET A 34 7.25 0.21 1.07
C MET A 34 7.76 0.59 2.46
N PRO A 35 8.75 1.49 2.57
CA PRO A 35 9.15 2.05 3.85
C PRO A 35 8.04 2.94 4.43
N HIS A 36 7.85 2.94 5.75
CA HIS A 36 6.80 3.76 6.41
C HIS A 36 6.80 5.24 6.03
N GLY A 37 7.96 5.79 5.64
CA GLY A 37 8.09 7.17 5.20
C GLY A 37 7.10 7.57 4.10
N VAL A 38 6.73 6.63 3.20
CA VAL A 38 5.76 6.93 2.13
C VAL A 38 4.42 7.41 2.66
N LEU A 39 4.04 7.02 3.89
CA LEU A 39 2.73 7.33 4.49
C LEU A 39 2.62 8.77 4.99
N PHE A 40 3.73 9.41 5.37
CA PHE A 40 3.70 10.69 6.09
C PHE A 40 4.64 11.77 5.54
N ARG A 41 5.57 11.45 4.63
CA ARG A 41 6.45 12.47 4.04
C ARG A 41 5.64 13.56 3.32
N GLY A 42 5.92 14.82 3.64
CA GLY A 42 5.23 15.99 3.08
C GLY A 42 5.68 16.36 1.66
N GLY A 43 5.37 17.59 1.23
CA GLY A 43 5.73 18.10 -0.10
C GLY A 43 4.96 17.40 -1.22
N GLU A 44 5.62 17.13 -2.34
CA GLU A 44 5.02 16.47 -3.52
C GLU A 44 4.43 15.09 -3.19
N GLU A 45 5.04 14.34 -2.26
CA GLU A 45 4.52 13.04 -1.82
C GLU A 45 3.15 13.16 -1.14
N LYS A 46 2.85 14.29 -0.47
CA LYS A 46 1.52 14.56 0.06
C LYS A 46 0.50 14.71 -1.06
N THR A 47 0.85 15.45 -2.11
CA THR A 47 -0.02 15.67 -3.28
C THR A 47 -0.30 14.34 -4.00
N ILE A 48 0.73 13.52 -4.21
CA ILE A 48 0.58 12.20 -4.82
C ILE A 48 -0.36 11.32 -3.99
N ARG A 49 -0.14 11.23 -2.67
CA ARG A 49 -1.02 10.46 -1.79
C ARG A 49 -2.46 10.96 -1.82
N ALA A 50 -2.67 12.28 -1.77
CA ALA A 50 -4.00 12.87 -1.80
C ALA A 50 -4.74 12.46 -3.08
N GLY A 51 -4.11 12.63 -4.26
CA GLY A 51 -4.71 12.25 -5.53
C GLY A 51 -5.03 10.75 -5.63
N MET A 52 -4.15 9.87 -5.13
CA MET A 52 -4.40 8.42 -5.11
C MET A 52 -5.57 8.02 -4.19
N ILE A 53 -5.79 8.76 -3.09
CA ILE A 53 -6.90 8.53 -2.18
C ILE A 53 -8.20 9.08 -2.77
N GLU A 54 -8.16 10.28 -3.37
CA GLU A 54 -9.30 10.91 -4.04
C GLU A 54 -9.83 10.05 -5.20
N ASP A 55 -8.93 9.42 -5.96
CA ASP A 55 -9.28 8.48 -7.02
C ASP A 55 -9.65 7.07 -6.53
N ASP A 56 -9.76 6.88 -5.21
CA ASP A 56 -10.16 5.65 -4.54
C ASP A 56 -9.29 4.44 -4.94
N LEU A 57 -7.98 4.64 -5.14
CA LEU A 57 -7.04 3.59 -5.54
C LEU A 57 -6.52 2.78 -4.35
N LEU A 58 -6.27 3.43 -3.21
CA LEU A 58 -5.67 2.80 -2.03
C LEU A 58 -6.73 2.00 -1.25
N GLU A 59 -6.62 0.68 -1.22
CA GLU A 59 -7.58 -0.20 -0.54
C GLU A 59 -7.18 -0.49 0.91
N ALA A 60 -5.89 -0.76 1.16
CA ALA A 60 -5.40 -1.00 2.51
C ALA A 60 -3.95 -0.57 2.73
N VAL A 61 -3.65 -0.23 3.99
CA VAL A 61 -2.32 -0.03 4.54
C VAL A 61 -2.12 -1.03 5.68
N ILE A 62 -1.12 -1.90 5.55
CA ILE A 62 -0.81 -2.92 6.54
C ILE A 62 0.57 -2.61 7.09
N GLY A 63 0.63 -2.10 8.33
CA GLY A 63 1.90 -1.94 9.05
C GLY A 63 2.39 -3.29 9.52
N VAL A 64 3.64 -3.65 9.21
CA VAL A 64 4.22 -4.94 9.60
C VAL A 64 5.33 -4.75 10.63
N ALA A 65 5.71 -5.84 11.30
CA ALA A 65 6.74 -5.83 12.33
C ALA A 65 8.07 -5.25 11.83
N PRO A 66 8.83 -4.57 12.70
CA PRO A 66 10.18 -4.10 12.37
C PRO A 66 11.10 -5.29 12.11
N ASN A 67 12.25 -5.07 11.47
CA ASN A 67 13.28 -6.09 11.22
C ASN A 67 12.79 -7.36 10.50
N LEU A 68 11.68 -7.30 9.74
CA LEU A 68 11.24 -8.42 8.89
C LEU A 68 12.10 -8.57 7.63
N PHE A 69 12.66 -7.47 7.12
CA PHE A 69 13.41 -7.45 5.87
C PHE A 69 14.91 -7.37 6.15
N TYR A 70 15.68 -8.26 5.53
CA TYR A 70 17.13 -8.32 5.68
C TYR A 70 17.80 -6.98 5.29
N GLY A 71 18.74 -6.53 6.12
CA GLY A 71 19.58 -5.37 5.81
C GLY A 71 18.95 -3.99 6.07
N THR A 72 17.71 -3.91 6.57
CA THR A 72 17.12 -2.62 6.97
C THR A 72 16.35 -2.74 8.29
N GLY A 73 16.70 -1.93 9.29
CA GLY A 73 15.90 -1.80 10.52
C GLY A 73 14.70 -0.85 10.38
N ILE A 74 14.41 -0.42 9.15
CA ILE A 74 13.38 0.58 8.87
C ILE A 74 12.01 -0.12 8.91
N PRO A 75 11.05 0.40 9.67
CA PRO A 75 9.67 -0.09 9.62
C PRO A 75 9.10 0.00 8.20
N ALA A 76 8.48 -1.09 7.76
CA ALA A 76 7.87 -1.22 6.44
C ALA A 76 6.37 -1.43 6.57
N CYS A 77 5.65 -1.08 5.51
CA CYS A 77 4.23 -1.36 5.35
C CYS A 77 3.98 -2.05 4.01
N ILE A 78 2.87 -2.78 3.94
CA ILE A 78 2.31 -3.31 2.70
C ILE A 78 1.17 -2.37 2.28
N LEU A 79 1.22 -1.88 1.05
CA LEU A 79 0.14 -1.13 0.44
C LEU A 79 -0.62 -2.02 -0.52
N VAL A 80 -1.95 -2.07 -0.38
CA VAL A 80 -2.85 -2.75 -1.32
C VAL A 80 -3.62 -1.70 -2.12
N LEU A 81 -3.55 -1.78 -3.44
CA LEU A 81 -4.19 -0.83 -4.33
C LEU A 81 -5.01 -1.55 -5.41
N ARG A 82 -6.07 -0.89 -5.87
CA ARG A 82 -6.89 -1.35 -6.99
C ARG A 82 -6.96 -0.30 -8.08
N GLN A 83 -6.77 -0.74 -9.32
CA GLN A 83 -6.94 0.11 -10.49
C GLN A 83 -8.43 0.37 -10.74
N ARG A 84 -8.76 1.60 -11.11
CA ARG A 84 -10.10 2.00 -11.53
C ARG A 84 -10.53 1.25 -12.79
N VAL A 85 -11.82 1.06 -12.95
CA VAL A 85 -12.42 0.38 -14.10
C VAL A 85 -12.97 1.42 -15.07
N GLN A 86 -12.69 1.27 -16.37
CA GLN A 86 -13.32 2.07 -17.41
C GLN A 86 -14.80 1.69 -17.53
N LYS A 87 -15.69 2.66 -17.37
CA LYS A 87 -17.14 2.52 -17.60
C LYS A 87 -17.62 3.66 -18.49
N GLY A 88 -17.78 3.36 -19.78
CA GLY A 88 -18.11 4.37 -20.78
C GLY A 88 -16.97 5.39 -20.89
N ALA A 89 -17.29 6.68 -20.74
CA ALA A 89 -16.30 7.76 -20.77
C ALA A 89 -15.61 8.01 -19.41
N GLU A 90 -16.06 7.37 -18.33
CA GLU A 90 -15.58 7.62 -16.97
C GLU A 90 -14.75 6.46 -16.44
N ARG A 91 -13.81 6.75 -15.54
CA ARG A 91 -13.20 5.74 -14.67
C ARG A 91 -13.90 5.75 -13.33
N VAL A 92 -14.27 4.58 -12.82
CA VAL A 92 -14.89 4.43 -11.49
C VAL A 92 -14.00 3.58 -10.59
N SER A 93 -14.23 3.64 -9.27
CA SER A 93 -13.50 2.79 -8.32
C SER A 93 -13.53 1.32 -8.74
N GLY A 94 -12.36 0.69 -8.72
CA GLY A 94 -12.21 -0.75 -8.94
C GLY A 94 -12.40 -1.59 -7.67
N LYS A 95 -12.65 -0.94 -6.52
CA LYS A 95 -12.92 -1.63 -5.26
C LYS A 95 -14.29 -2.32 -5.28
N PRO A 96 -14.44 -3.43 -4.52
CA PRO A 96 -15.76 -3.96 -4.16
C PRO A 96 -16.67 -2.85 -3.64
N LYS A 97 -17.96 -2.92 -3.96
CA LYS A 97 -18.93 -1.82 -3.71
C LYS A 97 -18.98 -1.37 -2.25
N ASP A 98 -18.92 -2.32 -1.33
CA ASP A 98 -18.89 -2.09 0.10
C ASP A 98 -17.65 -1.32 0.55
N ARG A 99 -16.51 -1.52 -0.13
CA ARG A 99 -15.20 -0.93 0.20
C ARG A 99 -14.91 0.42 -0.45
N GLN A 100 -15.79 0.89 -1.34
CA GLN A 100 -15.58 2.14 -2.08
C GLN A 100 -15.56 3.35 -1.13
N GLY A 101 -14.61 4.26 -1.34
CA GLY A 101 -14.40 5.44 -0.50
C GLY A 101 -13.82 5.14 0.89
N LYS A 102 -13.39 3.90 1.14
CA LYS A 102 -12.77 3.48 2.41
C LYS A 102 -11.34 3.03 2.21
N VAL A 103 -10.52 3.18 3.25
CA VAL A 103 -9.16 2.65 3.34
C VAL A 103 -9.07 1.82 4.62
N LEU A 104 -8.66 0.55 4.51
CA LEU A 104 -8.42 -0.29 5.67
C LEU A 104 -7.02 -0.06 6.23
N PHE A 105 -6.90 0.14 7.54
CA PHE A 105 -5.62 0.17 8.24
C PHE A 105 -5.51 -1.05 9.14
N ILE A 106 -4.48 -1.88 8.91
CA ILE A 106 -4.15 -3.03 9.76
C ILE A 106 -2.81 -2.72 10.43
N ASN A 107 -2.77 -2.71 11.76
CA ASN A 107 -1.51 -2.67 12.50
C ASN A 107 -1.13 -4.09 12.94
N ALA A 108 -0.12 -4.67 12.28
CA ALA A 108 0.44 -5.98 12.57
C ALA A 108 1.89 -5.88 13.10
N ASP A 109 2.25 -4.76 13.73
CA ASP A 109 3.57 -4.52 14.30
C ASP A 109 3.96 -5.50 15.43
N ARG A 110 2.97 -6.16 16.04
CA ARG A 110 3.11 -7.16 17.11
C ARG A 110 2.92 -8.60 16.64
N GLU A 111 2.59 -8.82 15.37
CA GLU A 111 2.30 -10.14 14.83
C GLU A 111 3.57 -10.73 14.20
N TYR A 112 4.52 -11.16 15.03
CA TYR A 112 5.77 -11.74 14.56
C TYR A 112 6.40 -12.67 15.59
N PHE A 113 7.23 -13.58 15.09
CA PHE A 113 8.17 -14.33 15.92
C PHE A 113 9.50 -13.58 15.95
N GLU A 114 9.99 -13.29 17.16
CA GLU A 114 11.26 -12.59 17.35
C GLU A 114 12.42 -13.53 17.07
N GLY A 115 13.21 -13.21 16.04
CA GLY A 115 14.44 -13.90 15.74
C GLY A 115 15.67 -13.06 16.12
N ARG A 116 16.83 -13.71 16.22
CA ARG A 116 18.06 -13.06 16.69
C ARG A 116 18.56 -11.93 15.78
N ALA A 117 18.39 -12.08 14.46
CA ALA A 117 18.87 -11.11 13.46
C ALA A 117 17.73 -10.47 12.64
N GLN A 118 16.58 -11.14 12.56
CA GLN A 118 15.39 -10.69 11.85
C GLN A 118 14.15 -11.30 12.49
N ASN A 119 13.02 -10.62 12.36
CA ASN A 119 11.71 -11.12 12.77
C ASN A 119 11.09 -11.97 11.66
N PHE A 120 10.11 -12.79 12.02
CA PHE A 120 9.45 -13.69 11.07
C PHE A 120 7.93 -13.59 11.17
N LEU A 121 7.26 -13.53 10.02
CA LEU A 121 5.82 -13.77 9.93
C LEU A 121 5.59 -15.28 9.84
N MET A 122 5.10 -15.86 10.93
CA MET A 122 4.68 -17.25 10.97
C MET A 122 3.32 -17.40 10.27
N PRO A 123 2.94 -18.61 9.82
CA PRO A 123 1.66 -18.84 9.14
C PRO A 123 0.45 -18.25 9.89
N GLU A 124 0.40 -18.36 11.21
CA GLU A 124 -0.67 -17.83 12.06
C GLU A 124 -0.76 -16.30 12.04
N HIS A 125 0.37 -15.59 11.94
CA HIS A 125 0.40 -14.13 11.81
C HIS A 125 -0.13 -13.70 10.45
N ILE A 126 0.28 -14.43 9.40
CA ILE A 126 -0.19 -14.19 8.04
C ILE A 126 -1.70 -14.42 7.95
N GLU A 127 -2.18 -15.55 8.47
CA GLU A 127 -3.60 -15.89 8.49
C GLU A 127 -4.43 -14.80 9.16
N LYS A 128 -4.02 -14.33 10.34
CA LYS A 128 -4.71 -13.25 11.05
C LYS A 128 -4.80 -11.96 10.23
N ILE A 129 -3.71 -11.55 9.57
CA ILE A 129 -3.68 -10.36 8.71
C ILE A 129 -4.61 -10.54 7.51
N VAL A 130 -4.54 -11.68 6.83
CA VAL A 130 -5.34 -12.00 5.65
C VAL A 130 -6.82 -12.07 6.00
N THR A 131 -7.20 -12.80 7.05
CA THR A 131 -8.58 -12.87 7.52
C THR A 131 -9.14 -11.49 7.86
N THR A 132 -8.34 -10.64 8.51
CA THR A 132 -8.74 -9.24 8.80
C THR A 132 -9.00 -8.45 7.51
N PHE A 133 -8.12 -8.60 6.51
CA PHE A 133 -8.28 -7.95 5.21
C PHE A 133 -9.50 -8.48 4.42
N GLU A 134 -9.79 -9.77 4.45
CA GLU A 134 -10.92 -10.37 3.73
C GLU A 134 -12.28 -10.06 4.39
N ALA A 135 -12.30 -9.98 5.72
CA ALA A 135 -13.49 -9.64 6.50
C ALA A 135 -13.93 -8.17 6.29
N PHE A 136 -13.02 -7.29 5.87
CA PHE A 136 -13.35 -5.89 5.61
C PHE A 136 -14.44 -5.74 4.53
N LYS A 137 -15.42 -4.90 4.82
CA LYS A 137 -16.52 -4.53 3.92
C LYS A 137 -16.61 -3.01 3.88
#